data_AF-A0A703Q3P5-F1
#
_entry.id   AF-A0A703Q3P5-F1
#
_cell.length_a   1.000
_cell.length_b   1.000
_cell.length_c   1.000
_cell.angle_alpha   90.00
_cell.angle_beta   90.00
_cell.angle_gamma   90.00
#
_symmetry.space_group_name_H-M   'P 1'
#
loop_
_entity.id
_entity.type
_entity.pdbx_description
1 polymer ?
#
loop_
_entity_poly.entity_id
_entity_poly.type
_entity_poly.pdbx_seq_one_letter_code
_entity_poly.pdbx_strand_id
1 'polypeptide(L)'
;MKTHILLARVLACAALVLVTPGYSSEKIPVTGSGFVAKDDSLRTFFDAMALQLKEPVIVSKMAARKKITGNFEFHDPNALLEKLSLQLGLIWYFDGQAIYIYDASEMR
;
A
#
# COMPACT_ATOMS: atom_id res chain seq x y z
N MET A 1 42.98 23.78 22.27
CA MET A 1 41.96 24.39 21.38
C MET A 1 41.57 23.43 20.24
N LYS A 2 41.07 22.22 20.54
CA LYS A 2 40.67 21.26 19.49
C LYS A 2 39.78 20.12 20.03
N THR A 3 38.75 20.46 20.80
CA THR A 3 37.83 19.45 21.39
C THR A 3 36.34 19.81 21.23
N HIS A 4 36.01 20.96 20.65
CA HIS A 4 34.61 21.41 20.52
C HIS A 4 33.97 21.14 19.15
N ILE A 5 34.72 20.62 18.17
CA ILE A 5 34.22 20.44 16.78
C ILE A 5 33.59 19.05 16.56
N LEU A 6 33.85 18.08 17.43
CA LEU A 6 33.34 16.70 17.27
C LEU A 6 31.95 16.47 17.87
N LEU A 7 31.53 17.24 18.88
CA LEU A 7 30.21 17.09 19.50
C LEU A 7 29.07 17.66 18.64
N ALA A 8 29.35 18.61 17.76
CA ALA A 8 28.33 19.26 16.93
C ALA A 8 27.85 18.44 15.72
N ARG A 9 28.54 17.36 15.35
CA ARG A 9 28.14 16.50 14.22
C ARG A 9 27.32 15.28 14.61
N VAL A 10 27.32 14.89 15.88
CA VAL A 10 26.50 13.76 16.36
C VAL A 10 25.04 14.20 16.57
N LEU A 11 24.79 15.50 16.81
CA LEU A 11 23.43 16.02 17.02
C LEU A 11 22.61 16.21 15.73
N ALA A 12 23.23 16.13 14.56
CA ALA A 12 22.59 16.49 13.27
C ALA A 12 22.00 15.32 12.48
N CYS A 13 22.13 14.07 12.94
CA CYS A 13 21.51 12.90 12.28
C CYS A 13 20.22 12.40 12.94
N ALA A 14 19.80 12.97 14.07
CA ALA A 14 18.58 12.54 14.76
C ALA A 14 17.29 13.23 14.25
N ALA A 15 17.38 14.22 13.36
CA ALA A 15 16.25 15.05 12.96
C ALA A 15 15.60 14.68 11.60
N LEU A 16 16.04 13.60 10.95
CA LEU A 16 15.56 13.23 9.61
C LEU A 16 14.95 11.82 9.53
N VAL A 17 14.20 11.40 10.56
CA VAL A 17 13.41 10.15 10.49
C VAL A 17 12.03 10.37 11.11
N LEU A 18 11.24 11.32 10.62
CA LEU A 18 9.80 11.35 10.92
C LEU A 18 9.00 11.92 9.72
N VAL A 19 9.26 11.42 8.51
CA VAL A 19 8.20 11.41 7.48
C VAL A 19 7.67 10.00 7.46
N THR A 20 6.81 9.68 8.43
CA THR A 20 5.97 8.50 8.32
C THR A 20 5.01 8.75 7.15
N PRO A 21 4.89 7.85 6.16
CA PRO A 21 3.77 7.93 5.25
C PRO A 21 2.51 7.87 6.11
N GLY A 22 1.74 8.96 6.12
CA GLY A 22 0.50 9.03 6.85
C GLY A 22 -0.46 7.98 6.29
N TYR A 23 -0.54 6.83 6.95
CA TYR A 23 -1.67 5.93 6.81
C TYR A 23 -2.86 6.67 7.37
N SER A 24 -3.62 7.32 6.49
CA SER A 24 -4.90 7.91 6.85
C SER A 24 -5.83 6.75 7.20
N SER A 25 -5.98 6.49 8.50
CA SER A 25 -6.90 5.48 9.01
C SER A 25 -8.31 6.04 8.93
N GLU A 26 -8.83 6.14 7.70
CA GLU A 26 -10.26 6.27 7.52
C GLU A 26 -10.88 4.95 7.98
N LYS A 27 -11.89 5.00 8.85
CA LYS A 27 -12.56 3.80 9.34
C LYS A 27 -13.22 3.09 8.17
N ILE A 28 -12.52 2.15 7.56
CA ILE A 28 -13.07 1.28 6.52
C ILE A 28 -14.15 0.43 7.20
N PRO A 29 -15.41 0.50 6.78
CA PRO A 29 -16.44 -0.40 7.30
C PRO A 29 -16.15 -1.80 6.76
N VAL A 30 -15.29 -2.54 7.47
CA VAL A 30 -15.04 -3.96 7.22
C VAL A 30 -16.21 -4.72 7.83
N THR A 31 -17.32 -4.78 7.09
CA THR A 31 -18.43 -5.67 7.41
C THR A 31 -18.05 -7.05 6.90
N GLY A 32 -17.39 -7.85 7.75
CA GLY A 32 -17.20 -9.30 7.60
C GLY A 32 -16.87 -9.81 6.19
N SER A 33 -15.59 -10.09 5.94
CA SER A 33 -15.07 -10.87 4.79
C SER A 33 -15.19 -10.29 3.38
N GLY A 34 -15.59 -9.03 3.19
CA GLY A 34 -15.64 -8.39 1.87
C GLY A 34 -15.46 -6.87 1.87
N PHE A 35 -15.62 -6.26 0.70
CA PHE A 35 -15.51 -4.82 0.47
C PHE A 35 -16.53 -4.36 -0.58
N VAL A 36 -17.36 -3.38 -0.22
CA VAL A 36 -18.31 -2.75 -1.15
C VAL A 36 -17.71 -1.45 -1.66
N ALA A 37 -17.15 -1.49 -2.86
CA ALA A 37 -16.51 -0.34 -3.48
C ALA A 37 -17.52 0.57 -4.17
N LYS A 38 -17.46 1.88 -3.89
CA LYS A 38 -18.34 2.90 -4.48
C LYS A 38 -17.51 4.03 -5.10
N ASP A 39 -16.89 3.75 -6.25
CA ASP A 39 -15.89 4.62 -6.87
C ASP A 39 -14.66 4.88 -5.96
N ASP A 40 -14.26 3.84 -5.24
CA ASP A 40 -13.12 3.91 -4.33
C ASP A 40 -11.81 3.85 -5.11
N SER A 41 -10.75 4.40 -4.51
CA SER A 41 -9.41 4.28 -5.05
C SER A 41 -8.88 2.85 -4.85
N LEU A 42 -8.03 2.37 -5.76
CA LEU A 42 -7.35 1.07 -5.57
C LEU A 42 -6.48 1.06 -4.30
N ARG A 43 -5.97 2.21 -3.85
CA ARG A 43 -5.30 2.30 -2.55
C ARG A 43 -6.22 1.86 -1.41
N THR A 44 -7.38 2.50 -1.30
CA THR A 44 -8.37 2.20 -0.26
C THR A 44 -8.80 0.73 -0.30
N PHE A 45 -9.03 0.21 -1.50
CA PHE A 45 -9.42 -1.18 -1.71
C PHE A 45 -8.34 -2.17 -1.24
N PHE A 46 -7.08 -1.97 -1.67
CA PHE A 46 -5.99 -2.87 -1.31
C PHE A 46 -5.54 -2.72 0.14
N ASP A 47 -5.69 -1.54 0.76
CA ASP A 47 -5.49 -1.36 2.20
C ASP A 47 -6.48 -2.23 3.01
N ALA A 48 -7.73 -2.34 2.55
CA ALA A 48 -8.72 -3.25 3.16
C ALA A 48 -8.37 -4.74 2.92
N MET A 49 -7.92 -5.08 1.72
CA MET A 49 -7.56 -6.45 1.35
C MET A 49 -6.30 -6.94 2.08
N ALA A 50 -5.35 -6.05 2.39
CA ALA A 50 -4.11 -6.38 3.10
C ALA A 50 -4.38 -7.10 4.44
N LEU A 51 -5.45 -6.72 5.13
CA LEU A 51 -5.87 -7.38 6.37
C LEU A 51 -6.22 -8.86 6.18
N GLN A 52 -6.75 -9.23 5.01
CA GLN A 52 -7.12 -10.61 4.67
C GLN A 52 -5.94 -11.39 4.10
N LEU A 53 -5.07 -10.72 3.33
CA LEU A 53 -3.82 -11.31 2.83
C LEU A 53 -2.84 -11.61 3.95
N LYS A 54 -2.92 -10.90 5.08
CA LYS A 54 -1.96 -10.95 6.22
C LYS A 54 -0.54 -10.55 5.82
N GLU A 55 -0.41 -9.83 4.71
CA GLU A 55 0.85 -9.30 4.19
C GLU A 55 0.70 -7.79 4.01
N PRO A 56 1.76 -7.00 4.25
CA PRO A 56 1.78 -5.59 3.87
C PRO A 56 1.57 -5.43 2.35
N VAL A 57 0.71 -4.49 1.96
CA VAL A 57 0.46 -4.18 0.54
C VAL A 57 0.91 -2.76 0.23
N ILE A 58 1.73 -2.61 -0.81
CA ILE A 58 2.29 -1.35 -1.27
C ILE A 58 1.78 -1.09 -2.68
N VAL A 59 0.89 -0.12 -2.82
CA VAL A 59 0.33 0.28 -4.11
C VAL A 59 1.07 1.50 -4.66
N SER A 60 1.54 1.41 -5.90
CA SER A 60 2.21 2.49 -6.62
C SER A 60 1.33 3.74 -6.73
N LYS A 61 1.94 4.91 -6.95
CA LYS A 61 1.19 6.17 -7.09
C LYS A 61 0.28 6.16 -8.30
N MET A 62 0.62 5.44 -9.37
CA MET A 62 -0.22 5.37 -10.56
C MET A 62 -1.38 4.40 -10.37
N ALA A 63 -1.10 3.18 -9.91
CA ALA A 63 -2.13 2.19 -9.61
C ALA A 63 -3.13 2.71 -8.58
N ALA A 64 -2.65 3.38 -7.52
CA ALA A 64 -3.49 3.89 -6.43
C ALA A 64 -4.60 4.84 -6.89
N ARG A 65 -4.45 5.52 -8.04
CA ARG A 65 -5.44 6.50 -8.54
C ARG A 65 -6.57 5.84 -9.33
N LYS A 66 -6.39 4.60 -9.79
CA LYS A 66 -7.45 3.87 -10.48
C LYS A 66 -8.65 3.69 -9.56
N LYS A 67 -9.82 3.64 -10.19
CA LYS A 67 -11.11 3.55 -9.53
C LYS A 67 -11.66 2.14 -9.61
N ILE A 68 -12.33 1.71 -8.55
CA ILE A 68 -12.99 0.42 -8.47
C ILE A 68 -14.39 0.59 -7.87
N THR A 69 -15.34 -0.14 -8.45
CA THR A 69 -16.73 -0.16 -8.02
C THR A 69 -17.22 -1.60 -8.10
N GLY A 70 -18.03 -2.01 -7.12
CA GLY A 70 -18.59 -3.35 -7.06
C GLY A 70 -18.61 -3.93 -5.66
N ASN A 71 -19.08 -5.16 -5.53
CA ASN A 71 -18.97 -5.93 -4.30
C ASN A 71 -17.89 -7.00 -4.48
N PHE A 72 -16.98 -7.08 -3.50
CA PHE A 72 -15.83 -7.97 -3.55
C PHE A 72 -15.80 -8.82 -2.30
N GLU A 73 -15.88 -10.13 -2.47
CA GLU A 73 -15.68 -11.09 -1.37
C GLU A 73 -14.19 -11.40 -1.23
N PHE A 74 -13.68 -11.39 0.00
CA PHE A 74 -12.28 -11.68 0.33
C PHE A 74 -12.09 -13.12 0.87
N HIS A 75 -12.95 -14.06 0.46
CA HIS A 75 -12.82 -15.47 0.85
C HIS A 75 -11.52 -16.10 0.33
N ASP A 76 -11.10 -15.71 -0.87
CA ASP A 76 -9.79 -16.05 -1.44
C ASP A 76 -9.12 -14.77 -1.95
N PRO A 77 -8.41 -14.04 -1.08
CA PRO A 77 -7.87 -12.74 -1.42
C PRO A 77 -6.71 -12.85 -2.43
N ASN A 78 -6.00 -13.99 -2.49
CA ASN A 78 -4.95 -14.22 -3.48
C ASN A 78 -5.52 -14.41 -4.87
N ALA A 79 -6.52 -15.28 -5.03
CA ALA A 79 -7.19 -15.46 -6.32
C ALA A 79 -7.88 -14.17 -6.80
N LEU A 80 -8.44 -13.38 -5.87
CA LEU A 80 -9.02 -12.09 -6.21
C LEU A 80 -7.95 -11.08 -6.67
N LEU A 81 -6.79 -11.01 -5.99
CA LEU A 81 -5.67 -10.17 -6.41
C LEU A 81 -5.19 -10.53 -7.82
N GLU A 82 -5.02 -11.81 -8.13
CA GLU A 82 -4.62 -12.27 -9.46
C GLU A 82 -5.64 -11.85 -10.53
N LYS A 83 -6.93 -12.10 -10.27
CA LYS A 83 -8.02 -11.73 -11.18
C LYS A 83 -8.05 -10.22 -11.43
N LEU A 84 -8.00 -9.42 -10.37
CA LEU A 84 -8.02 -7.95 -10.49
C LEU A 84 -6.79 -7.42 -11.21
N SER A 85 -5.63 -8.03 -11.00
CA SER A 85 -4.41 -7.65 -11.70
C SER A 85 -4.54 -7.83 -13.20
N LEU A 86 -5.12 -8.95 -13.65
CA LEU A 86 -5.40 -9.19 -15.06
C LEU A 86 -6.44 -8.20 -15.61
N GLN A 87 -7.55 -7.98 -14.90
CA GLN A 87 -8.65 -7.14 -15.37
C GLN A 87 -8.28 -5.65 -15.44
N LEU A 88 -7.48 -5.18 -14.49
CA LEU A 88 -7.14 -3.77 -14.36
C LEU A 88 -5.77 -3.42 -14.97
N GLY A 89 -5.07 -4.40 -15.54
CA GLY A 89 -3.72 -4.20 -16.07
C GLY A 89 -2.74 -3.78 -14.96
N LEU A 90 -2.72 -4.54 -13.88
CA LEU A 90 -1.75 -4.39 -12.79
C LEU A 90 -0.72 -5.50 -12.87
N ILE A 91 0.45 -5.21 -12.32
CA ILE A 91 1.52 -6.18 -12.12
C ILE A 91 1.82 -6.18 -10.65
N TRP A 92 1.96 -7.37 -10.08
CA TRP A 92 2.30 -7.52 -8.69
C TRP A 92 3.43 -8.53 -8.50
N TYR A 93 4.15 -8.37 -7.41
CA TYR A 93 5.12 -9.35 -6.95
C TYR A 93 5.20 -9.32 -5.42
N PHE A 94 5.66 -10.42 -4.85
CA PHE A 94 5.96 -10.57 -3.43
C PHE A 94 7.46 -10.81 -3.26
N ASP A 95 8.11 -10.04 -2.41
CA ASP A 95 9.55 -10.14 -2.14
C ASP A 95 9.89 -10.96 -0.89
N GLY A 96 8.89 -11.57 -0.24
CA GLY A 96 9.02 -12.24 1.04
C GLY A 96 8.63 -11.37 2.25
N GLN A 97 8.37 -10.07 2.06
CA GLN A 97 8.02 -9.14 3.13
C GLN A 97 6.79 -8.29 2.81
N ALA A 98 6.57 -7.93 1.55
CA ALA A 98 5.44 -7.14 1.12
C ALA A 98 5.00 -7.49 -0.30
N ILE A 99 3.71 -7.30 -0.56
CA ILE A 99 3.13 -7.37 -1.89
C ILE A 99 3.18 -5.99 -2.49
N TYR A 100 3.85 -5.85 -3.63
CA TYR A 100 3.92 -4.60 -4.37
C TYR A 100 3.00 -4.67 -5.57
N ILE A 101 2.18 -3.64 -5.77
CA ILE A 101 1.21 -3.56 -6.85
C ILE A 101 1.48 -2.30 -7.67
N TYR A 102 1.75 -2.49 -8.95
CA TYR A 102 2.04 -1.46 -9.93
C TYR A 102 1.03 -1.50 -11.07
N ASP A 103 0.89 -0.39 -11.76
CA ASP A 103 0.18 -0.35 -13.03
C ASP A 103 1.10 -0.90 -14.12
N ALA A 104 0.59 -1.71 -15.06
CA ALA A 104 1.43 -2.29 -16.10
C ALA A 104 2.14 -1.23 -16.97
N SER A 105 1.58 -0.03 -17.10
CA SER A 105 2.21 1.07 -17.84
C SER A 105 3.41 1.71 -17.13
N GLU A 106 3.65 1.41 -15.83
CA GLU A 106 4.86 1.81 -15.11
C GLU A 106 6.12 1.05 -15.58
N MET A 107 5.98 -0.02 -16.37
CA MET A 107 7.12 -0.78 -16.89
C MET A 107 7.83 -0.14 -18.10
N ARG A 108 7.29 0.95 -18.63
CA ARG A 108 7.77 1.57 -19.88
C ARG A 108 8.80 2.67 -19.64
#